data_AF-A0A940SGP8-F1
#
_entry.id   AF-A0A940SGP8-F1
#
_cell.length_a   1.000
_cell.length_b   1.000
_cell.length_c   1.000
_cell.angle_alpha   90.00
_cell.angle_beta   90.00
_cell.angle_gamma   90.00
#
_symmetry.space_group_name_H-M   'P 1'
#
loop_
_entity.id
_entity.type
_entity.pdbx_description
1 polymer ?
#
loop_
_entity_poly.entity_id
_entity_poly.type
_entity_poly.pdbx_seq_one_letter_code
_entity_poly.pdbx_strand_id
1 'polypeptide(L)'
;MNKKIVAAIGAVLVLGLAGCGNAEKKDTSNKTSMNNMKMDHNKMGESHTALTKAFQDELNGFTKIEQDVKNKNFGDATTIADNLHNEFHAAILPPLKDKKGTAYAEEIHGKYDELQDAIKSKNPTKIAELIKVNRDNLHTVANILGVSIK
;
A
#
# COMPACT_ATOMS: atom_id res chain seq x y z
N MET A 1 31.65 21.73 -38.33
CA MET A 1 31.16 22.67 -37.30
C MET A 1 30.36 21.85 -36.28
N ASN A 2 30.35 22.05 -34.97
CA ASN A 2 31.23 22.65 -33.98
C ASN A 2 30.68 22.10 -32.64
N LYS A 3 31.57 21.80 -31.70
CA LYS A 3 31.26 21.37 -30.33
C LYS A 3 30.37 22.41 -29.61
N LYS A 4 29.55 21.97 -28.64
CA LYS A 4 29.71 22.32 -27.20
C LYS A 4 28.58 21.75 -26.32
N ILE A 5 29.03 21.13 -25.24
CA ILE A 5 28.30 20.79 -24.01
C ILE A 5 28.00 22.08 -23.25
N VAL A 6 26.81 22.23 -22.67
CA VAL A 6 26.59 23.08 -21.50
C VAL A 6 25.64 22.36 -20.54
N ALA A 7 26.17 22.00 -19.38
CA ALA A 7 25.46 21.58 -18.19
C ALA A 7 24.82 22.79 -17.50
N ALA A 8 23.64 22.61 -16.91
CA ALA A 8 23.08 23.55 -15.94
C ALA A 8 22.57 22.75 -14.73
N ILE A 9 23.47 22.60 -13.76
CA ILE A 9 23.18 22.24 -12.37
C ILE A 9 22.64 23.51 -11.72
N GLY A 10 21.41 23.46 -11.22
CA GLY A 10 20.78 24.56 -10.50
C GLY A 10 19.95 24.01 -9.35
N ALA A 11 20.61 23.81 -8.21
CA ALA A 11 19.97 23.52 -6.94
C ALA A 11 19.34 24.78 -6.33
N VAL A 12 18.26 24.62 -5.59
CA VAL A 12 18.15 24.95 -4.14
C VAL A 12 16.66 24.99 -3.77
N LEU A 13 16.29 24.02 -2.92
CA LEU A 13 15.05 23.97 -2.15
C LEU A 13 15.03 25.11 -1.12
N VAL A 14 13.98 25.92 -1.13
CA VAL A 14 13.65 26.81 -0.01
C VAL A 14 12.39 26.24 0.67
N LEU A 15 12.61 25.45 1.72
CA LEU A 15 11.57 25.03 2.66
C LEU A 15 11.39 26.12 3.71
N GLY A 16 10.36 26.95 3.52
CA GLY A 16 9.86 27.87 4.55
C GLY A 16 8.54 27.35 5.10
N LEU A 17 8.53 26.81 6.31
CA LEU A 17 7.33 26.56 7.10
C LEU A 17 7.69 26.75 8.59
N ALA A 18 7.67 28.01 9.02
CA ALA A 18 7.58 28.38 10.42
C ALA A 18 6.11 28.46 10.79
N GLY A 19 5.63 27.51 11.61
CA GLY A 19 4.28 27.48 12.15
C GLY A 19 4.34 27.26 13.66
N CYS A 20 4.56 28.33 14.42
CA CYS A 20 4.39 28.34 15.87
C CYS A 20 2.88 28.41 16.18
N GLY A 21 2.28 27.27 16.48
CA GLY A 21 0.93 27.18 17.05
C GLY A 21 1.01 27.04 18.56
N ASN A 22 0.42 28.00 19.28
CA ASN A 22 0.44 28.10 20.74
C ASN A 22 -1.00 27.91 21.26
N ALA A 23 -1.29 26.78 21.90
CA ALA A 23 -2.55 26.45 22.62
C ALA A 23 -2.39 25.00 23.14
N GLU A 24 -2.69 24.56 24.37
CA GLU A 24 -3.45 25.07 25.52
C GLU A 24 -2.92 24.36 26.79
N LYS A 25 -3.01 25.04 27.95
CA LYS A 25 -3.02 24.38 29.27
C LYS A 25 -4.47 24.07 29.65
N LYS A 26 -4.73 22.86 30.14
CA LYS A 26 -5.58 22.67 31.33
C LYS A 26 -5.39 21.29 31.97
N ASP A 27 -5.08 21.33 33.26
CA ASP A 27 -5.06 20.23 34.21
C ASP A 27 -6.35 19.40 34.20
N THR A 28 -6.27 18.10 34.53
CA THR A 28 -6.95 17.51 35.70
C THR A 28 -6.54 16.04 35.87
N SER A 29 -6.12 15.73 37.09
CA SER A 29 -5.83 14.42 37.67
C SER A 29 -6.89 13.35 37.40
N ASN A 30 -6.46 12.12 37.09
CA ASN A 30 -7.08 10.95 37.70
C ASN A 30 -6.13 9.74 37.75
N LYS A 31 -5.80 9.31 38.97
CA LYS A 31 -5.23 7.99 39.25
C LYS A 31 -6.27 6.94 38.86
N THR A 32 -5.89 5.85 38.18
CA THR A 32 -6.43 4.49 38.40
C THR A 32 -5.64 3.46 37.57
N SER A 33 -5.27 2.38 38.26
CA SER A 33 -4.85 1.05 37.79
C SER A 33 -3.57 0.89 36.96
N MET A 34 -2.49 0.58 37.69
CA MET A 34 -1.55 -0.46 37.29
C MET A 34 -2.30 -1.79 37.20
N ASN A 35 -2.72 -2.18 35.99
CA ASN A 35 -2.98 -3.58 35.70
C ASN A 35 -1.79 -4.12 34.92
N ASN A 36 -1.00 -4.96 35.60
CA ASN A 36 -0.06 -5.88 35.00
C ASN A 36 -0.80 -6.77 34.01
N MET A 37 -0.87 -6.37 32.74
CA MET A 37 -1.15 -7.31 31.66
C MET A 37 0.17 -7.98 31.28
N LYS A 38 0.31 -9.21 31.76
CA LYS A 38 1.21 -10.21 31.19
C LYS A 38 1.01 -10.21 29.66
N MET A 39 1.97 -9.66 28.92
CA MET A 39 2.11 -9.94 27.49
C MET A 39 2.73 -11.34 27.36
N ASP A 40 1.89 -12.35 27.49
CA ASP A 40 2.27 -13.74 27.29
C ASP A 40 1.46 -14.30 26.11
N HIS A 41 2.17 -14.54 25.00
CA HIS A 41 1.88 -15.58 24.01
C HIS A 41 0.50 -15.60 23.30
N ASN A 42 0.14 -14.58 22.51
CA ASN A 42 -0.94 -14.75 21.50
C ASN A 42 -0.80 -13.97 20.17
N LYS A 43 0.38 -13.45 19.83
CA LYS A 43 0.57 -12.65 18.60
C LYS A 43 0.44 -13.43 17.28
N MET A 44 0.52 -14.76 17.32
CA MET A 44 0.56 -15.56 16.09
C MET A 44 -0.82 -15.73 15.43
N GLY A 45 -1.90 -15.76 16.22
CA GLY A 45 -3.28 -15.90 15.71
C GLY A 45 -3.88 -14.60 15.14
N GLU A 46 -3.63 -13.47 15.80
CA GLU A 46 -4.13 -12.16 15.34
C GLU A 46 -3.42 -11.69 14.07
N SER A 47 -2.11 -11.89 13.97
CA SER A 47 -1.32 -11.51 12.79
C SER A 47 -1.73 -12.30 11.54
N HIS A 48 -1.99 -13.61 11.68
CA HIS A 48 -2.49 -14.42 10.56
C HIS A 48 -3.90 -13.98 10.11
N THR A 49 -4.75 -13.60 11.06
CA THR A 49 -6.11 -13.13 10.75
C THR A 49 -6.08 -11.78 10.02
N ALA A 50 -5.23 -10.85 10.48
CA ALA A 50 -5.04 -9.55 9.84
C ALA A 50 -4.45 -9.69 8.43
N LEU A 51 -3.44 -10.54 8.24
CA LEU A 51 -2.84 -10.78 6.93
C LEU A 51 -3.83 -11.45 5.97
N THR A 52 -4.58 -12.45 6.43
CA THR A 52 -5.64 -13.10 5.63
C THR A 52 -6.68 -12.08 5.16
N LYS A 53 -7.10 -11.18 6.06
CA LYS A 53 -8.03 -10.11 5.74
C LYS A 53 -7.47 -9.17 4.66
N ALA A 54 -6.22 -8.74 4.79
CA ALA A 54 -5.56 -7.89 3.80
C ALA A 54 -5.60 -8.53 2.40
N PHE A 55 -5.24 -9.81 2.26
CA PHE A 55 -5.36 -10.50 0.96
C PHE A 55 -6.80 -10.54 0.42
N GLN A 56 -7.80 -10.73 1.29
CA GLN A 56 -9.20 -10.73 0.87
C GLN A 56 -9.66 -9.33 0.42
N ASP A 57 -9.23 -8.29 1.13
CA ASP A 57 -9.55 -6.91 0.78
C ASP A 57 -8.95 -6.51 -0.56
N GLU A 58 -7.70 -6.91 -0.82
CA GLU A 58 -7.04 -6.78 -2.13
C GLU A 58 -7.85 -7.44 -3.25
N LEU A 59 -8.20 -8.72 -3.11
CA LEU A 59 -8.95 -9.48 -4.12
C LEU A 59 -10.35 -8.88 -4.37
N ASN A 60 -11.02 -8.42 -3.32
CA ASN A 60 -12.32 -7.75 -3.40
C ASN A 60 -12.20 -6.37 -4.04
N GLY A 61 -11.15 -5.63 -3.70
CA GLY A 61 -10.86 -4.31 -4.25
C GLY A 61 -10.60 -4.38 -5.75
N PHE A 62 -9.86 -5.37 -6.24
CA PHE A 62 -9.71 -5.61 -7.67
C PHE A 62 -11.05 -5.84 -8.38
N THR A 63 -11.96 -6.60 -7.77
CA THR A 63 -13.31 -6.81 -8.33
C THR A 63 -14.09 -5.51 -8.43
N LYS A 64 -13.97 -4.63 -7.44
CA LYS A 64 -14.60 -3.31 -7.45
C LYS A 64 -13.99 -2.40 -8.51
N ILE A 65 -12.66 -2.38 -8.65
CA ILE A 65 -11.98 -1.63 -9.73
C ILE A 65 -12.49 -2.08 -11.10
N GLU A 66 -12.64 -3.39 -11.34
CA GLU A 66 -13.19 -3.90 -12.60
C GLU A 66 -14.63 -3.41 -12.85
N GLN A 67 -15.46 -3.34 -11.79
CA GLN A 67 -16.83 -2.83 -11.88
C GLN A 67 -16.85 -1.33 -12.17
N ASP A 68 -16.05 -0.54 -11.46
CA ASP A 68 -15.97 0.91 -11.64
C ASP A 68 -15.45 1.26 -13.04
N VAL A 69 -14.44 0.55 -13.53
CA VAL A 69 -13.91 0.74 -14.89
C VAL A 69 -14.97 0.40 -15.95
N LYS A 70 -15.75 -0.68 -15.77
CA LYS A 70 -16.88 -1.01 -16.66
C LYS A 70 -17.92 0.10 -16.69
N ASN A 71 -18.15 0.75 -15.55
CA ASN A 71 -19.07 1.89 -15.40
C ASN A 71 -18.44 3.24 -15.80
N LYS A 72 -17.17 3.26 -16.22
CA LYS A 72 -16.37 4.47 -16.52
C LYS A 72 -16.13 5.38 -15.30
N ASN A 73 -16.27 4.85 -14.09
CA ASN A 73 -16.03 5.53 -12.81
C ASN A 73 -14.54 5.48 -12.43
N PHE A 74 -13.67 6.06 -13.26
CA PHE A 74 -12.21 5.99 -13.02
C PHE A 74 -11.74 6.70 -11.75
N GLY A 75 -12.50 7.69 -11.24
CA GLY A 75 -12.19 8.37 -9.97
C GLY A 75 -12.33 7.44 -8.76
N ASP A 76 -13.41 6.66 -8.73
CA ASP A 76 -13.64 5.67 -7.68
C ASP A 76 -12.63 4.53 -7.78
N ALA A 77 -12.37 4.04 -9.00
CA ALA A 77 -11.33 3.05 -9.25
C ALA A 77 -9.94 3.51 -8.78
N THR A 78 -9.59 4.80 -8.96
CA THR A 78 -8.33 5.37 -8.47
C THR A 78 -8.29 5.36 -6.94
N THR A 79 -9.37 5.80 -6.29
CA THR A 79 -9.47 5.81 -4.82
C THR A 79 -9.32 4.42 -4.24
N ILE A 80 -9.95 3.40 -4.85
CA ILE A 80 -9.80 2.01 -4.42
C ILE A 80 -8.36 1.55 -4.61
N ALA A 81 -7.76 1.79 -5.79
CA ALA A 81 -6.39 1.37 -6.05
C ALA A 81 -5.37 1.99 -5.08
N ASP A 82 -5.53 3.28 -4.71
CA ASP A 82 -4.68 3.94 -3.72
C ASP A 82 -4.82 3.33 -2.32
N ASN A 83 -6.04 2.98 -1.92
CA ASN A 83 -6.28 2.33 -0.64
C ASN A 83 -5.68 0.92 -0.58
N LEU A 84 -5.86 0.13 -1.64
CA LEU A 84 -5.23 -1.19 -1.76
C LEU A 84 -3.70 -1.07 -1.72
N HIS A 85 -3.15 -0.13 -2.48
CA HIS A 85 -1.70 0.07 -2.49
C HIS A 85 -1.14 0.37 -1.09
N ASN A 86 -1.81 1.23 -0.32
CA ASN A 86 -1.45 1.50 1.07
C ASN A 86 -1.59 0.27 1.97
N GLU A 87 -2.63 -0.55 1.79
CA GLU A 87 -2.83 -1.80 2.54
C GLU A 87 -1.73 -2.82 2.22
N PHE A 88 -1.40 -3.01 0.95
CA PHE A 88 -0.28 -3.85 0.52
C PHE A 88 1.03 -3.42 1.19
N HIS A 89 1.35 -2.13 1.19
CA HIS A 89 2.53 -1.57 1.88
C HIS A 89 2.54 -1.84 3.39
N ALA A 90 1.38 -1.76 4.04
CA ALA A 90 1.27 -1.89 5.48
C ALA A 90 1.28 -3.36 5.94
N ALA A 91 0.60 -4.24 5.23
CA ALA A 91 0.30 -5.59 5.71
C ALA A 91 1.07 -6.69 4.97
N ILE A 92 1.22 -6.60 3.64
CA ILE A 92 1.72 -7.71 2.81
C ILE A 92 3.20 -7.53 2.45
N LEU A 93 3.61 -6.31 2.11
CA LEU A 93 4.96 -6.02 1.64
C LEU A 93 6.03 -6.32 2.71
N PRO A 94 5.88 -5.96 4.00
CA PRO A 94 6.89 -6.27 5.01
C PRO A 94 7.15 -7.79 5.18
N PRO A 95 6.15 -8.65 5.45
CA PRO A 95 6.42 -10.08 5.57
C PRO A 95 6.89 -10.71 4.25
N LEU A 96 6.49 -10.17 3.09
CA LEU A 96 7.02 -10.63 1.80
C LEU A 96 8.52 -10.31 1.65
N LYS A 97 8.93 -9.10 2.00
CA LYS A 97 10.35 -8.68 2.02
C LYS A 97 11.15 -9.59 2.95
N ASP A 98 10.64 -9.87 4.14
CA ASP A 98 11.30 -10.75 5.11
C ASP A 98 11.45 -12.19 4.58
N LYS A 99 10.47 -12.68 3.81
CA LYS A 99 10.43 -14.07 3.33
C LYS A 99 11.20 -14.31 2.03
N LYS A 100 11.19 -13.35 1.10
CA LYS A 100 11.72 -13.51 -0.28
C LYS A 100 12.78 -12.47 -0.67
N GLY A 101 12.99 -11.46 0.17
CA GLY A 101 13.93 -10.36 -0.08
C GLY A 101 13.30 -9.19 -0.84
N THR A 102 13.93 -8.02 -0.71
CA THR A 102 13.45 -6.75 -1.28
C THR A 102 13.24 -6.81 -2.78
N ALA A 103 14.17 -7.36 -3.56
CA ALA A 103 14.06 -7.38 -5.02
C ALA A 103 12.79 -8.08 -5.50
N TYR A 104 12.48 -9.26 -4.93
CA TYR A 104 11.25 -9.99 -5.25
C TYR A 104 10.01 -9.19 -4.83
N ALA A 105 10.03 -8.62 -3.64
CA ALA A 105 8.88 -7.89 -3.11
C ALA A 105 8.59 -6.60 -3.91
N GLU A 106 9.63 -5.90 -4.35
CA GLU A 106 9.52 -4.70 -5.20
C GLU A 106 9.03 -5.06 -6.62
N GLU A 107 9.35 -6.24 -7.16
CA GLU A 107 8.80 -6.69 -8.44
C GLU A 107 7.28 -6.88 -8.38
N ILE A 108 6.79 -7.50 -7.30
CA ILE A 108 5.35 -7.65 -7.06
C ILE A 108 4.69 -6.29 -6.85
N HIS A 109 5.28 -5.45 -6.01
CA HIS A 109 4.84 -4.08 -5.74
C HIS A 109 4.76 -3.23 -7.01
N GLY A 110 5.73 -3.33 -7.92
CA GLY A 110 5.72 -2.57 -9.18
C GLY A 110 4.52 -2.89 -10.08
N LYS A 111 3.85 -4.05 -9.91
CA LYS A 111 2.59 -4.34 -10.62
C LYS A 111 1.39 -3.58 -10.08
N TYR A 112 1.43 -3.14 -8.83
CA TYR A 112 0.47 -2.19 -8.28
C TYR A 112 0.68 -0.79 -8.83
N ASP A 113 1.93 -0.32 -8.93
CA ASP A 113 2.27 0.96 -9.56
C ASP A 113 1.75 1.00 -11.01
N GLU A 114 2.05 -0.05 -11.80
CA GLU A 114 1.57 -0.17 -13.17
C GLU A 114 0.03 -0.12 -13.25
N LEU A 115 -0.67 -0.73 -12.27
CA LEU A 115 -2.13 -0.72 -12.23
C LEU A 115 -2.68 0.68 -11.94
N GLN A 116 -2.11 1.39 -10.96
CA GLN A 116 -2.49 2.77 -10.67
C GLN A 116 -2.27 3.68 -11.89
N ASP A 117 -1.15 3.53 -12.59
CA ASP A 117 -0.86 4.29 -13.81
C ASP A 117 -1.85 3.96 -14.94
N ALA A 118 -2.23 2.69 -15.10
CA ALA A 118 -3.24 2.27 -16.06
C ALA A 118 -4.63 2.87 -15.75
N ILE A 119 -5.00 2.94 -14.46
CA ILE A 119 -6.26 3.56 -14.02
C ILE A 119 -6.24 5.08 -14.26
N LYS A 120 -5.15 5.76 -13.89
CA LYS A 120 -4.97 7.21 -14.11
C LYS A 120 -5.01 7.58 -15.60
N SER A 121 -4.41 6.74 -16.44
CA SER A 121 -4.45 6.89 -17.91
C SER A 121 -5.76 6.40 -18.55
N LYS A 122 -6.70 5.88 -17.76
CA LYS A 122 -8.01 5.37 -18.20
C LYS A 122 -7.90 4.32 -19.30
N ASN A 123 -6.96 3.39 -19.17
CA ASN A 123 -6.71 2.33 -20.15
C ASN A 123 -7.39 1.01 -19.72
N PRO A 124 -8.65 0.75 -20.10
CA PRO A 124 -9.41 -0.39 -19.60
C PRO A 124 -8.78 -1.74 -19.95
N THR A 125 -8.16 -1.87 -21.12
CA THR A 125 -7.49 -3.11 -21.54
C THR A 125 -6.30 -3.40 -20.63
N LYS A 126 -5.46 -2.40 -20.38
CA LYS A 126 -4.29 -2.58 -19.52
C LYS A 126 -4.68 -2.78 -18.05
N ILE A 127 -5.73 -2.11 -17.58
CA ILE A 127 -6.28 -2.32 -16.23
C ILE A 127 -6.71 -3.78 -16.05
N ALA A 128 -7.49 -4.33 -17.00
CA ALA A 128 -7.93 -5.72 -16.91
C ALA A 128 -6.76 -6.73 -16.91
N GLU A 129 -5.74 -6.49 -17.75
CA GLU A 129 -4.51 -7.29 -17.78
C GLU A 129 -3.79 -7.25 -16.43
N LEU A 130 -3.57 -6.04 -15.88
CA LEU A 130 -2.83 -5.86 -14.64
C LEU A 130 -3.60 -6.36 -13.41
N ILE A 131 -4.93 -6.26 -13.40
CA ILE A 131 -5.73 -6.88 -12.34
C ILE A 131 -5.53 -8.39 -12.31
N LYS A 132 -5.51 -9.04 -13.49
CA LYS A 132 -5.22 -10.48 -13.56
C LYS A 132 -3.83 -10.80 -13.02
N VAL A 133 -2.81 -10.07 -13.47
CA VAL A 133 -1.41 -10.25 -13.00
C VAL A 133 -1.32 -10.08 -11.49
N ASN A 134 -1.94 -9.03 -10.93
CA ASN A 134 -1.90 -8.79 -9.50
C ASN A 134 -2.68 -9.83 -8.68
N ARG A 135 -3.81 -10.36 -9.19
CA ARG A 135 -4.52 -11.49 -8.56
C ARG A 135 -3.62 -12.74 -8.51
N ASP A 136 -2.98 -13.08 -9.62
CA ASP A 136 -2.08 -14.25 -9.70
C ASP A 136 -0.87 -14.08 -8.75
N ASN A 137 -0.33 -12.86 -8.69
CA ASN A 137 0.72 -12.50 -7.73
C ASN A 137 0.25 -12.65 -6.28
N LEU A 138 -0.95 -12.20 -5.93
CA LEU A 138 -1.48 -12.35 -4.57
C LEU A 138 -1.68 -13.81 -4.18
N HIS A 139 -2.17 -14.67 -5.07
CA HIS A 139 -2.24 -16.11 -4.80
C HIS A 139 -0.86 -16.71 -4.56
N THR A 140 0.13 -16.31 -5.36
CA THR A 140 1.52 -16.75 -5.19
C THR A 140 2.10 -16.26 -3.85
N VAL A 141 1.88 -15.00 -3.51
CA VAL A 141 2.38 -14.37 -2.29
C VAL A 141 1.68 -14.93 -1.05
N ALA A 142 0.37 -15.20 -1.10
CA ALA A 142 -0.36 -15.87 -0.02
C ALA A 142 0.23 -17.26 0.25
N ASN A 143 0.51 -18.06 -0.78
CA ASN A 143 1.16 -19.36 -0.63
C ASN A 143 2.56 -19.23 0.01
N ILE A 144 3.36 -18.25 -0.42
CA ILE A 144 4.70 -17.97 0.16
C ILE A 144 4.61 -17.62 1.65
N LEU A 145 3.58 -16.86 2.04
CA LEU A 145 3.35 -16.41 3.40
C LEU A 145 2.55 -17.41 4.25
N GLY A 146 2.14 -18.55 3.69
CA GLY A 146 1.36 -19.57 4.39
C GLY A 146 -0.07 -19.12 4.73
N VAL A 147 -0.64 -18.24 3.91
CA VAL A 147 -2.00 -17.73 4.04
C VAL A 147 -2.91 -18.47 3.06
N SER A 148 -4.01 -19.02 3.57
CA SER A 148 -5.04 -19.62 2.73
C SER A 148 -6.05 -18.55 2.32
N ILE A 149 -6.06 -18.24 1.02
CA ILE A 149 -7.09 -17.38 0.42
C ILE A 149 -7.95 -18.21 -0.53
N LYS A 150 -9.26 -17.92 -0.54
CA LYS A 150 -10.27 -18.63 -1.32
C LYS A 150 -10.47 -17.97 -2.68
#